data_AF-A0A1B6LJ34-F1
#
_entry.id   AF-A0A1B6LJ34-F1
#
_cell.length_a   1.000
_cell.length_b   1.000
_cell.length_c   1.000
_cell.angle_alpha   90.00
_cell.angle_beta   90.00
_cell.angle_gamma   90.00
#
_symmetry.space_group_name_H-M   'P 1'
#
loop_
_entity.id
_entity.type
_entity.pdbx_description
1 polymer ?
#
loop_
_entity_poly.entity_id
_entity_poly.type
_entity_poly.pdbx_seq_one_letter_code
_entity_poly.pdbx_strand_id
1 'polypeptide(L)'
;GGVWDGQDRLRPVLHKLAHRQLDAGDWKRLAHHWAFTEEQIRAIEHQYTGPNSYKEHTYRMLVIWSEGLNQEVNPVKSLCEGLCAINKKGVAESIRKKMSEDIELPQKGGNLCCPSCSMF
;
A
#
# COMPACT_ATOMS: atom_id res chain seq x y z
N GLY A 1 4.23 18.41 15.34
CA GLY A 1 5.27 17.88 14.46
C GLY A 1 4.60 17.25 13.26
N GLY A 2 4.45 18.00 12.17
CA GLY A 2 3.80 17.53 10.95
C GLY A 2 4.80 16.89 10.01
N VAL A 3 4.86 15.57 9.99
CA VAL A 3 5.46 14.77 8.91
C VAL A 3 4.35 13.84 8.41
N TRP A 4 3.29 14.42 7.85
CA TRP A 4 2.13 13.69 7.33
C TRP A 4 1.65 14.40 6.06
N ASP A 5 2.34 14.26 4.93
CA ASP A 5 1.72 14.75 3.68
C ASP A 5 2.14 14.00 2.39
N GLY A 6 3.26 13.28 2.36
CA GLY A 6 3.65 12.50 1.18
C GLY A 6 3.11 11.06 1.15
N GLN A 7 3.11 10.37 2.31
CA GLN A 7 2.76 8.95 2.40
C GLN A 7 1.27 8.67 2.59
N ASP A 8 0.46 9.68 2.95
CA ASP A 8 -0.95 9.48 3.29
C ASP A 8 -1.75 8.90 2.12
N ARG A 9 -1.41 9.30 0.89
CA ARG A 9 -2.04 8.79 -0.35
C ARG A 9 -1.59 7.38 -0.71
N LEU A 10 -0.38 6.98 -0.30
CA LEU A 10 0.17 5.65 -0.58
C LEU A 10 -0.45 4.59 0.34
N ARG A 11 -0.59 4.92 1.63
CA ARG A 11 -1.14 4.04 2.68
C ARG A 11 -2.44 3.33 2.31
N PRO A 12 -3.52 4.00 1.83
CA PRO A 12 -4.76 3.32 1.47
C PRO A 12 -4.58 2.38 0.27
N VAL A 13 -3.64 2.67 -0.63
CA VAL A 13 -3.35 1.79 -1.76
C VAL A 13 -2.55 0.57 -1.31
N LEU A 14 -1.52 0.75 -0.48
CA LEU A 14 -0.77 -0.36 0.13
C LEU A 14 -1.69 -1.26 0.96
N HIS A 15 -2.60 -0.66 1.73
CA HIS A 15 -3.57 -1.39 2.52
C HIS A 15 -4.51 -2.22 1.64
N LYS A 16 -5.07 -1.63 0.58
CA LYS A 16 -5.93 -2.35 -0.37
C LYS A 16 -5.18 -3.47 -1.10
N LEU A 17 -3.91 -3.23 -1.45
CA LEU A 17 -3.03 -4.22 -2.07
C LEU A 17 -2.82 -5.41 -1.14
N ALA A 18 -2.43 -5.17 0.11
CA ALA A 18 -2.19 -6.20 1.11
C ALA A 18 -3.43 -7.05 1.43
N HIS A 19 -4.63 -6.46 1.41
CA HIS A 19 -5.85 -7.15 1.84
C HIS A 19 -6.63 -7.84 0.71
N ARG A 20 -6.49 -7.37 -0.55
CA ARG A 20 -7.30 -7.86 -1.68
C ARG A 20 -6.51 -8.50 -2.82
N GLN A 21 -5.21 -8.22 -2.95
CA GLN A 21 -4.47 -8.52 -4.18
C GLN A 21 -3.30 -9.49 -3.96
N LEU A 22 -2.83 -9.60 -2.72
CA LEU A 22 -1.69 -10.44 -2.34
C LEU A 22 -2.12 -11.53 -1.36
N ASP A 23 -1.64 -12.74 -1.63
CA ASP A 23 -1.85 -13.91 -0.79
C ASP A 23 -0.68 -14.12 0.17
N ALA A 24 -0.84 -15.05 1.13
CA ALA A 24 0.17 -15.36 2.14
C ALA A 24 1.53 -15.80 1.58
N GLY A 25 1.61 -16.23 0.31
CA GLY A 25 2.87 -16.54 -0.37
C GLY A 25 3.46 -15.38 -1.16
N ASP A 26 2.63 -14.46 -1.64
CA ASP A 26 3.07 -13.40 -2.56
C ASP A 26 3.90 -12.33 -1.86
N TRP A 27 3.56 -12.00 -0.61
CA TRP A 27 4.26 -10.97 0.14
C TRP A 27 5.71 -11.36 0.46
N LYS A 28 5.99 -12.65 0.73
CA LYS A 28 7.37 -13.13 0.90
C LYS A 28 8.18 -12.99 -0.39
N ARG A 29 7.57 -13.29 -1.55
CA ARG A 29 8.22 -13.14 -2.86
C ARG A 29 8.54 -11.67 -3.16
N LEU A 30 7.64 -10.76 -2.80
CA LEU A 30 7.87 -9.32 -2.86
C LEU A 30 8.98 -8.88 -1.91
N ALA A 31 8.99 -9.38 -0.67
CA ALA A 31 10.03 -9.08 0.31
C ALA A 31 11.42 -9.46 -0.23
N HIS A 32 11.56 -10.66 -0.78
CA HIS A 32 12.80 -11.11 -1.41
C HIS A 32 13.19 -10.25 -2.62
N HIS A 33 12.23 -9.83 -3.45
CA HIS A 33 12.50 -8.97 -4.60
C HIS A 33 13.01 -7.59 -4.19
N TRP A 34 12.50 -7.03 -3.09
CA TRP A 34 12.95 -5.76 -2.53
C TRP A 34 14.14 -5.89 -1.58
N ALA A 35 14.82 -7.05 -1.59
CA ALA A 35 16.00 -7.33 -0.79
C ALA A 35 15.79 -7.18 0.74
N PHE A 36 14.57 -7.45 1.23
CA PHE A 36 14.36 -7.63 2.66
C PHE A 36 15.16 -8.83 3.16
N THR A 37 15.79 -8.69 4.32
CA THR A 37 16.52 -9.80 4.93
C THR A 37 15.54 -10.80 5.55
N GLU A 38 15.95 -12.07 5.65
CA GLU A 38 15.14 -13.07 6.34
C GLU A 38 14.85 -12.69 7.79
N GLU A 39 15.76 -11.96 8.44
CA GLU A 39 15.56 -11.42 9.78
C GLU A 39 14.44 -10.39 9.82
N GLN A 40 14.35 -9.49 8.83
CA GLN A 40 13.24 -8.53 8.73
C GLN A 40 11.91 -9.24 8.45
N ILE A 41 11.90 -10.22 7.56
CA ILE A 41 10.70 -11.02 7.27
C ILE A 41 10.25 -11.72 8.55
N ARG A 42 11.16 -12.40 9.27
CA ARG A 42 10.85 -13.06 10.55
C ARG A 42 10.39 -12.08 11.62
N ALA A 43 10.98 -10.88 11.69
CA ALA A 43 10.54 -9.86 12.63
C ALA A 43 9.09 -9.41 12.36
N ILE A 44 8.72 -9.24 11.09
CA ILE A 44 7.35 -8.92 10.68
C ILE A 44 6.41 -10.10 11.00
N GLU A 45 6.82 -11.34 10.72
CA GLU A 45 6.04 -12.54 11.05
C GLU A 45 5.80 -12.67 12.55
N HIS A 46 6.84 -12.41 13.35
CA HIS A 46 6.78 -12.51 14.80
C HIS A 46 5.86 -11.45 15.42
N GLN A 47 5.77 -10.27 14.79
CA GLN A 47 4.96 -9.18 15.30
C GLN A 47 3.44 -9.40 15.14
N TYR A 48 3.02 -10.14 14.10
CA TYR A 48 1.60 -10.46 13.89
C TYR A 48 1.43 -11.98 13.76
N THR A 49 0.86 -12.62 14.77
CA THR A 49 0.66 -14.08 14.76
C THR A 49 -0.83 -14.40 14.68
N GLY A 50 -1.24 -15.13 13.64
CA GLY A 50 -2.66 -15.47 13.44
C GLY A 50 -3.01 -15.91 12.01
N PRO A 51 -4.20 -16.51 11.81
CA PRO A 51 -4.60 -17.10 10.53
C PRO A 51 -4.80 -16.08 9.40
N ASN A 52 -4.98 -14.80 9.71
CA ASN A 52 -5.10 -13.70 8.74
C ASN A 52 -3.97 -12.67 8.83
N SER A 53 -2.93 -12.96 9.62
CA SER A 53 -1.83 -12.01 9.87
C SER A 53 -0.99 -11.72 8.64
N TYR A 54 -1.05 -12.57 7.60
CA TYR A 54 -0.39 -12.31 6.32
C TYR A 54 -0.80 -10.97 5.69
N LYS A 55 -2.05 -10.52 5.89
CA LYS A 55 -2.51 -9.22 5.37
C LYS A 55 -1.80 -8.08 6.07
N GLU A 56 -1.65 -8.19 7.39
CA GLU A 56 -0.92 -7.21 8.19
C GLU A 56 0.59 -7.27 7.93
N HIS A 57 1.17 -8.46 7.76
CA HIS A 57 2.57 -8.65 7.36
C HIS A 57 2.86 -7.95 6.04
N THR A 58 2.00 -8.18 5.06
CA THR A 58 2.11 -7.57 3.73
C THR A 58 2.01 -6.06 3.83
N TYR A 59 1.03 -5.53 4.58
CA TYR A 59 0.86 -4.09 4.75
C TYR A 59 2.08 -3.46 5.43
N ARG A 60 2.59 -4.06 6.51
CA ARG A 60 3.76 -3.58 7.23
C ARG A 60 5.01 -3.58 6.35
N MET A 61 5.26 -4.66 5.63
CA MET A 61 6.36 -4.78 4.68
C MET A 61 6.29 -3.67 3.63
N LEU A 62 5.10 -3.42 3.06
CA LEU A 62 4.88 -2.36 2.09
C LEU A 62 5.14 -0.96 2.66
N VAL A 63 4.73 -0.71 3.90
CA VAL A 63 5.00 0.57 4.59
C VAL A 63 6.50 0.76 4.80
N ILE A 64 7.20 -0.23 5.37
CA ILE A 64 8.66 -0.17 5.59
C ILE A 64 9.40 0.04 4.27
N TRP A 65 9.02 -0.69 3.23
CA TRP A 65 9.57 -0.52 1.89
C TRP A 65 9.38 0.92 1.39
N SER A 66 8.17 1.46 1.52
CA SER A 66 7.86 2.83 1.07
C SER A 66 8.55 3.93 1.90
N GLU A 67 8.90 3.65 3.16
CA GLU A 67 9.71 4.54 4.00
C GLU A 67 11.19 4.50 3.59
N GLY A 68 11.67 3.36 3.07
CA GLY A 68 13.03 3.18 2.57
C GLY A 68 13.27 3.67 1.14
N LEU A 69 12.23 4.13 0.43
CA LEU A 69 12.38 4.69 -0.91
C LEU A 69 13.00 6.09 -0.86
N ASN A 70 13.97 6.35 -1.74
CA ASN A 70 14.52 7.69 -1.93
C ASN A 70 13.46 8.64 -2.49
N GLN A 71 13.53 9.92 -2.12
CA GLN A 71 12.58 10.96 -2.58
C GLN A 71 12.59 11.15 -4.11
N GLU A 72 13.67 10.74 -4.77
CA GLU A 72 13.85 10.78 -6.23
C GLU A 72 13.17 9.60 -6.94
N VAL A 73 12.84 8.52 -6.20
CA VAL A 73 12.25 7.30 -6.75
C VAL A 73 10.74 7.39 -6.67
N ASN A 74 10.06 7.20 -7.80
CA ASN A 74 8.60 7.17 -7.83
C ASN A 74 8.10 5.87 -7.19
N PRO A 75 7.39 5.91 -6.05
CA PRO A 75 6.92 4.71 -5.35
C PRO A 75 5.97 3.87 -6.19
N VAL A 76 5.17 4.49 -7.06
CA VAL A 76 4.24 3.76 -7.93
C VAL A 76 5.00 2.91 -8.95
N LYS A 77 6.10 3.43 -9.48
CA LYS A 77 6.94 2.72 -10.45
C LYS A 77 7.59 1.50 -9.80
N SER A 78 8.26 1.68 -8.67
CA SER A 78 8.91 0.58 -7.95
C SER A 78 7.92 -0.46 -7.43
N LEU A 79 6.70 -0.04 -7.06
CA LEU A 79 5.62 -0.96 -6.71
C LEU A 79 5.19 -1.82 -7.91
N CYS A 80 5.02 -1.20 -9.08
CA CYS A 80 4.67 -1.90 -10.31
C CYS A 80 5.76 -2.89 -10.73
N GLU A 81 7.04 -2.51 -10.60
CA GLU A 81 8.17 -3.40 -10.89
C GLU A 81 8.16 -4.64 -9.98
N GLY A 82 7.96 -4.46 -8.67
CA GLY A 82 7.84 -5.57 -7.73
C GLY A 82 6.65 -6.49 -8.01
N LEU A 83 5.50 -5.91 -8.37
CA LEU A 83 4.31 -6.68 -8.75
C LEU A 83 4.51 -7.42 -10.08
N CYS A 84 5.19 -6.82 -11.06
CA CYS A 84 5.58 -7.49 -12.29
C CYS A 84 6.53 -8.67 -12.04
N ALA A 85 7.49 -8.52 -11.13
CA ALA A 85 8.46 -9.56 -10.78
C ALA A 85 7.78 -10.80 -10.16
N ILE A 86 6.69 -10.61 -9.40
CA ILE A 86 5.91 -11.72 -8.85
C ILE A 86 4.80 -12.25 -9.78
N ASN A 87 4.78 -11.86 -11.06
CA ASN A 87 3.73 -12.18 -12.05
C ASN A 87 2.34 -11.56 -11.77
N LYS A 88 2.22 -10.57 -10.89
CA LYS A 88 0.98 -9.84 -10.60
C LYS A 88 0.85 -8.56 -11.45
N LYS A 89 1.13 -8.66 -12.76
CA LYS A 89 1.09 -7.52 -13.70
C LYS A 89 -0.28 -6.82 -13.73
N GLY A 90 -1.39 -7.56 -13.68
CA GLY A 90 -2.74 -6.98 -13.65
C GLY A 90 -3.01 -6.11 -12.41
N VAL A 91 -2.39 -6.46 -11.28
CA VAL A 91 -2.45 -5.66 -10.05
C VAL A 91 -1.61 -4.40 -10.19
N ALA A 92 -0.40 -4.49 -10.78
CA ALA A 92 0.47 -3.36 -11.05
C ALA A 92 -0.24 -2.28 -11.89
N GLU A 93 -0.86 -2.69 -13.01
CA GLU A 93 -1.61 -1.81 -13.89
C GLU A 93 -2.79 -1.13 -13.16
N SER A 94 -3.50 -1.89 -12.32
CA SER A 94 -4.61 -1.37 -11.52
C SER A 94 -4.17 -0.30 -10.52
N ILE A 95 -3.01 -0.50 -9.87
CA ILE A 95 -2.45 0.49 -8.95
C ILE A 95 -1.97 1.72 -9.69
N ARG A 96 -1.25 1.54 -10.82
CA ARG A 96 -0.80 2.65 -11.66
C ARG A 96 -1.98 3.53 -12.06
N LYS A 97 -3.04 2.91 -12.58
CA LYS A 97 -4.27 3.62 -12.96
C LYS A 97 -4.87 4.38 -11.78
N LYS A 98 -5.03 3.73 -10.62
CA LYS A 98 -5.62 4.35 -9.44
C LYS A 98 -4.80 5.54 -8.92
N MET A 99 -3.47 5.45 -8.95
CA MET A 99 -2.60 6.55 -8.54
C MET A 99 -2.58 7.70 -9.54
N SER A 100 -2.68 7.41 -10.84
CA SER A 100 -2.84 8.43 -11.89
C SER A 100 -4.16 9.19 -11.74
N GLU A 101 -5.27 8.49 -11.50
CA GLU A 101 -6.59 9.10 -11.27
C GLU A 101 -6.62 9.98 -10.02
N ASP A 102 -5.88 9.62 -8.97
CA ASP A 102 -5.74 10.44 -7.76
C ASP A 102 -4.89 11.71 -8.02
N ILE A 103 -3.86 11.67 -8.86
CA ILE A 103 -3.05 12.86 -9.22
C ILE A 103 -3.88 13.92 -9.97
N GLU A 104 -4.95 13.51 -10.66
CA GLU A 104 -5.84 14.39 -11.44
C GLU A 104 -7.15 14.77 -10.72
N LEU A 105 -7.33 14.40 -9.45
CA LEU A 105 -8.50 14.81 -8.68
C LEU A 105 -8.12 15.84 -7.61
N PRO A 106 -8.54 17.11 -7.73
CA PRO A 106 -8.63 17.96 -6.55
C PRO A 106 -9.51 17.23 -5.55
N GLN A 107 -9.06 17.17 -4.30
CA GLN A 107 -9.79 16.63 -3.17
C GLN A 107 -11.20 17.23 -3.12
N LYS A 108 -12.17 16.59 -3.78
CA LYS A 108 -13.58 16.84 -3.51
C LYS A 108 -13.87 16.08 -2.25
N GLY A 109 -13.71 16.79 -1.13
CA GLY A 109 -14.22 16.39 0.18
C GLY A 109 -15.65 15.90 0.00
N GLY A 110 -15.81 14.59 0.14
CA GLY A 110 -17.10 13.94 0.07
C GLY A 110 -17.95 14.40 1.24
N ASN A 111 -19.05 15.08 0.90
CA ASN A 111 -20.34 15.04 1.58
C ASN A 111 -20.34 14.41 2.99
N LEU A 112 -20.29 15.27 4.02
CA LEU A 112 -21.20 15.04 5.14
C LEU A 112 -22.59 15.48 4.70
N CYS A 113 -23.46 14.49 4.54
CA CYS A 113 -24.86 14.66 4.25
C CYS A 113 -25.59 15.07 5.54
N CYS A 114 -26.31 16.19 5.52
CA CYS A 114 -27.54 16.39 6.29
C CYS A 114 -28.58 17.04 5.36
N PRO A 115 -29.51 16.28 4.75
CA PRO A 115 -30.65 16.84 4.03
C PRO A 115 -31.83 17.15 4.97
N SER A 116 -31.60 17.28 6.27
CA SER A 116 -32.62 17.72 7.23
C SER A 116 -32.06 18.84 8.09
N CYS A 117 -32.05 20.04 7.51
CA CYS A 117 -32.01 21.28 8.27
C CYS A 117 -32.94 22.29 7.60
N SER A 118 -34.21 21.89 7.47
CA SER A 118 -35.34 22.78 7.35
C SER A 118 -36.33 22.31 8.39
N MET A 119 -36.40 23.04 9.50
CA MET A 119 -37.54 23.22 10.42
C MET A 119 -36.99 23.98 11.63
N PHE A 120 -36.93 25.31 11.51
CA PHE A 120 -37.78 26.27 12.22
C PHE A 120 -37.37 27.69 11.84
#